data_AF-A0A7X1BV97-F1
#
_entry.id   AF-A0A7X1BV97-F1
#
_cell.length_a   1.000
_cell.length_b   1.000
_cell.length_c   1.000
_cell.angle_alpha   90.00
_cell.angle_beta   90.00
_cell.angle_gamma   90.00
#
_symmetry.space_group_name_H-M   'P 1'
#
loop_
_entity.id
_entity.type
_entity.pdbx_description
1 polymer ?
#
loop_
_entity_poly.entity_id
_entity_poly.type
_entity_poly.pdbx_seq_one_letter_code
_entity_poly.pdbx_strand_id
1 'polypeptide(L)'
;MTIIALNNVTKRFTGDLILEKISLQVEEGERIGLIGRNGEGKSTILKIIARLETVDDGIVSVKRSATVGLLNQMPNVSGKAIIRDYLRTAFADVLALQAELTELEQRMTTDMSERLLAQYGEKQARFIDLGGYNLDTNMDKILHGLGISHLAEKVWEQLSGGERTKVSLAKMLLEEPDLLLLDEPTNHLDLQAVDWLTQFLRAYKGTVLVVSHDRYFLDEVVQKIVELENKELITYHTNFSGYLVEREERLLKEFRDYKDQQKKIKKMQQAIKRLRQWAMEANPPNDALFRRAKNMEKALARIDVLKKPALEQKNMRLEFEESKRSGEDVVIFDAVWKQFGDRVLFDGLDCHIRQKERVAIVSRET
;
A
#
# COMPACT_ATOMS: atom_id res chain seq x y z
N MET A 1 17.08 -3.27 13.50
CA MET A 1 17.15 -4.74 13.35
C MET A 1 16.23 -5.11 12.22
N THR A 2 16.64 -6.01 11.35
CA THR A 2 15.87 -6.35 10.15
C THR A 2 14.63 -7.15 10.54
N ILE A 3 13.44 -6.66 10.16
CA ILE A 3 12.16 -7.34 10.36
C ILE A 3 11.70 -8.12 9.14
N ILE A 4 12.00 -7.61 7.93
CA ILE A 4 11.75 -8.29 6.64
C ILE A 4 13.04 -8.29 5.81
N ALA A 5 13.38 -9.45 5.25
CA ALA A 5 14.39 -9.58 4.21
C ALA A 5 13.87 -10.49 3.09
N LEU A 6 13.75 -9.93 1.89
CA LEU A 6 13.51 -10.64 0.64
C LEU A 6 14.83 -10.68 -0.13
N ASN A 7 15.31 -11.86 -0.50
CA ASN A 7 16.56 -12.04 -1.24
C ASN A 7 16.30 -12.79 -2.54
N ASN A 8 16.44 -12.10 -3.68
CA ASN A 8 16.24 -12.64 -5.03
C ASN A 8 14.90 -13.37 -5.21
N VAL A 9 13.84 -12.88 -4.59
CA VAL A 9 12.53 -13.51 -4.60
C VAL A 9 11.90 -13.45 -5.99
N THR A 10 11.41 -14.59 -6.45
CA THR A 10 10.73 -14.73 -7.74
C THR A 10 9.34 -15.33 -7.54
N LYS A 11 8.34 -14.79 -8.24
CA LYS A 11 6.96 -15.29 -8.20
C LYS A 11 6.32 -15.31 -9.57
N ARG A 12 5.68 -16.43 -9.89
CA ARG A 12 4.90 -16.68 -11.09
C ARG A 12 3.46 -17.02 -10.73
N PHE A 13 2.51 -16.57 -11.55
CA PHE A 13 1.12 -17.01 -11.52
C PHE A 13 0.74 -17.53 -12.89
N THR A 14 0.25 -18.77 -12.97
CA THR A 14 -0.23 -19.38 -14.23
C THR A 14 0.81 -19.30 -15.37
N GLY A 15 2.10 -19.32 -15.03
CA GLY A 15 3.23 -19.19 -15.96
C GLY A 15 3.76 -17.76 -16.14
N ASP A 16 2.97 -16.73 -15.84
CA ASP A 16 3.36 -15.33 -15.96
C ASP A 16 4.23 -14.90 -14.78
N LEU A 17 5.40 -14.35 -15.10
CA LEU A 17 6.34 -13.82 -14.11
C LEU A 17 5.84 -12.47 -13.58
N ILE A 18 5.43 -12.43 -12.31
CA ILE A 18 4.97 -11.22 -11.63
C ILE A 18 6.13 -10.50 -10.92
N LEU A 19 6.95 -11.25 -10.18
CA LEU A 19 8.12 -10.73 -9.48
C LEU A 19 9.38 -11.43 -9.99
N GLU A 20 10.42 -10.67 -10.31
CA GLU A 20 11.67 -11.20 -10.89
C GLU A 20 12.88 -10.83 -10.01
N LYS A 21 13.38 -11.79 -9.24
CA LYS A 21 14.57 -11.64 -8.38
C LYS A 21 14.56 -10.37 -7.51
N ILE A 22 13.40 -10.02 -6.98
CA ILE A 22 13.27 -8.83 -6.15
C ILE A 22 14.03 -9.00 -4.83
N SER A 23 14.67 -7.93 -4.36
CA SER A 23 15.30 -7.90 -3.05
C SER A 23 14.83 -6.66 -2.28
N LEU A 24 14.51 -6.85 -1.01
CA LEU A 24 13.99 -5.80 -0.14
C LEU A 24 14.42 -6.06 1.30
N GLN A 25 14.94 -5.03 1.95
CA GLN A 25 15.26 -5.07 3.37
C GLN A 25 14.46 -3.98 4.09
N VAL A 26 13.80 -4.38 5.18
CA VAL A 26 13.04 -3.50 6.06
C VAL A 26 13.53 -3.65 7.49
N GLU A 27 13.80 -2.53 8.13
CA GLU A 27 14.21 -2.45 9.52
C GLU A 27 13.00 -2.16 10.44
N GLU A 28 13.09 -2.59 11.69
CA GLU A 28 12.08 -2.32 12.71
C GLU A 28 11.81 -0.82 12.88
N GLY A 29 10.53 -0.44 12.93
CA GLY A 29 10.08 0.94 13.08
C GLY A 29 10.13 1.75 11.79
N GLU A 30 10.53 1.16 10.65
CA GLU A 30 10.41 1.82 9.36
C GLU A 30 8.95 1.94 8.91
N ARG A 31 8.63 3.05 8.25
CA ARG A 31 7.37 3.29 7.54
C ARG A 31 7.65 3.40 6.05
N ILE A 32 7.20 2.43 5.28
CA ILE A 32 7.55 2.25 3.87
C ILE A 32 6.31 2.33 3.01
N GLY A 33 6.36 3.15 1.97
CA GLY A 33 5.36 3.16 0.91
C GLY A 33 5.79 2.24 -0.23
N LEU A 34 5.00 1.20 -0.53
CA LEU A 34 5.17 0.34 -1.71
C LEU A 34 4.27 0.85 -2.84
N ILE A 35 4.90 1.44 -3.86
CA ILE A 35 4.19 2.04 -5.00
C ILE A 35 4.52 1.29 -6.29
N GLY A 36 3.70 1.52 -7.32
CA GLY A 36 3.81 0.84 -8.61
C GLY A 36 2.46 0.89 -9.33
N ARG A 37 2.42 0.44 -10.58
CA ARG A 37 1.20 0.37 -11.38
C ARG A 37 0.30 -0.76 -10.89
N ASN A 38 -0.96 -0.74 -11.32
CA ASN A 38 -1.91 -1.78 -10.97
C ASN A 38 -1.56 -3.08 -11.69
N GLY A 39 -1.63 -4.20 -10.98
CA GLY A 39 -1.28 -5.52 -11.50
C GLY A 39 0.21 -5.87 -11.50
N GLU A 40 1.10 -5.01 -10.98
CA GLU A 40 2.55 -5.30 -10.94
C GLU A 40 2.97 -6.24 -9.81
N GLY A 41 2.10 -6.52 -8.84
CA GLY A 41 2.36 -7.50 -7.77
C GLY A 41 2.53 -6.92 -6.37
N LYS A 42 2.15 -5.66 -6.12
CA LYS A 42 2.22 -5.01 -4.79
C LYS A 42 1.52 -5.83 -3.69
N SER A 43 0.24 -6.16 -3.91
CA SER A 43 -0.52 -7.01 -2.99
C SER A 43 0.06 -8.43 -2.87
N THR A 44 0.71 -8.94 -3.92
CA THR A 44 1.42 -10.22 -3.87
C THR A 44 2.62 -10.16 -2.93
N ILE A 45 3.40 -9.07 -2.96
CA ILE A 45 4.52 -8.86 -2.01
C ILE A 45 4.00 -8.85 -0.58
N LEU A 46 2.91 -8.13 -0.29
CA LEU A 46 2.30 -8.13 1.04
C LEU A 46 1.86 -9.54 1.48
N LYS A 47 1.22 -10.31 0.59
CA LYS A 47 0.81 -11.69 0.87
C LYS A 47 2.00 -12.64 1.11
N ILE A 48 3.10 -12.47 0.39
CA ILE A 48 4.34 -13.23 0.60
C ILE A 48 4.91 -12.92 1.99
N ILE A 49 4.98 -11.64 2.37
CA ILE A 49 5.46 -11.22 3.70
C ILE A 49 4.53 -11.73 4.81
N ALA A 50 3.22 -11.72 4.59
CA ALA A 50 2.22 -12.28 5.49
C ALA A 50 2.23 -13.83 5.54
N ARG A 51 3.11 -14.51 4.77
CA ARG A 51 3.20 -15.97 4.64
C ARG A 51 1.92 -16.63 4.10
N LEU A 52 1.11 -15.87 3.36
CA LEU A 52 -0.11 -16.35 2.72
C LEU A 52 0.14 -16.85 1.29
N GLU A 53 1.28 -16.50 0.72
CA GLU A 53 1.68 -16.87 -0.63
C GLU A 53 3.12 -17.37 -0.60
N THR A 54 3.39 -18.49 -1.30
CA THR A 54 4.74 -19.04 -1.44
C THR A 54 5.50 -18.35 -2.57
N VAL A 55 6.82 -18.49 -2.58
CA VAL A 55 7.70 -18.02 -3.66
C VAL A 55 8.22 -19.21 -4.46
N ASP A 56 8.55 -18.98 -5.73
CA ASP A 56 9.10 -20.03 -6.61
C ASP A 56 10.63 -20.15 -6.48
N ASP A 57 11.30 -19.03 -6.23
CA ASP A 57 12.74 -18.95 -6.01
C ASP A 57 13.06 -17.79 -5.05
N GLY A 58 14.26 -17.80 -4.48
CA GLY A 58 14.74 -16.84 -3.49
C GLY A 58 14.36 -17.17 -2.05
N ILE A 59 14.72 -16.26 -1.13
CA ILE A 59 14.55 -16.46 0.31
C ILE A 59 13.70 -15.32 0.89
N VAL A 60 12.67 -15.70 1.63
CA VAL A 60 11.82 -14.79 2.40
C VAL A 60 12.09 -15.02 3.88
N SER A 61 12.57 -13.99 4.57
CA SER A 61 12.76 -13.99 6.01
C SER A 61 11.92 -12.90 6.63
N VAL A 62 11.04 -13.29 7.55
CA VAL A 62 10.29 -12.37 8.42
C VAL A 62 10.60 -12.77 9.85
N LYS A 63 10.96 -11.80 10.69
CA LYS A 63 11.37 -12.04 12.09
C LYS A 63 10.38 -12.99 12.77
N ARG A 64 10.88 -14.10 13.32
CA ARG A 64 10.02 -15.21 13.80
C ARG A 64 9.10 -14.82 14.94
N SER A 65 9.54 -13.90 15.80
CA SER A 65 8.76 -13.42 16.94
C SER A 65 7.82 -12.27 16.58
N ALA A 66 7.88 -11.74 15.36
CA ALA A 66 7.08 -10.58 14.97
C ALA A 66 5.65 -11.01 14.65
N THR A 67 4.68 -10.31 15.24
CA THR A 67 3.27 -10.40 14.83
C THR A 67 3.06 -9.60 13.53
N VAL A 68 2.27 -10.14 12.60
CA VAL A 68 2.04 -9.54 11.28
C VAL A 68 0.55 -9.38 11.04
N GLY A 69 0.09 -8.15 10.81
CA GLY A 69 -1.29 -7.84 10.42
C GLY A 69 -1.38 -7.46 8.94
N LEU A 70 -2.39 -7.98 8.23
CA LEU A 70 -2.66 -7.68 6.81
C LEU A 70 -4.11 -7.22 6.59
N LEU A 71 -4.30 -6.03 6.03
CA LEU A 71 -5.62 -5.37 5.93
C LEU A 71 -6.65 -6.04 4.99
N ASN A 72 -6.23 -6.84 4.01
CA ASN A 72 -7.12 -7.30 2.93
C ASN A 72 -7.63 -8.74 3.07
N GLN A 73 -7.67 -9.28 4.29
CA GLN A 73 -8.48 -10.48 4.54
C GLN A 73 -9.87 -10.06 5.00
N MET A 74 -10.91 -10.34 4.21
CA MET A 74 -12.25 -10.34 4.77
C MET A 74 -12.29 -11.43 5.84
N PRO A 75 -12.47 -11.07 7.11
CA PRO A 75 -12.42 -12.06 8.17
C PRO A 75 -13.63 -12.99 8.03
N ASN A 76 -13.42 -14.27 8.30
CA ASN A 76 -14.50 -15.26 8.32
C ASN A 76 -15.28 -15.11 9.64
N VAL A 77 -16.08 -14.05 9.73
CA VAL A 77 -16.86 -13.71 10.91
C VAL A 77 -18.25 -14.33 10.75
N SER A 78 -18.73 -14.97 11.82
CA SER A 78 -20.11 -15.40 11.90
C SER A 78 -21.02 -14.20 11.67
N GLY A 79 -21.94 -14.30 10.72
CA GLY A 79 -22.75 -13.16 10.30
C GLY A 79 -23.64 -12.54 11.40
N LYS A 80 -23.87 -13.29 12.49
CA LYS A 80 -24.61 -12.86 13.68
C LYS A 80 -23.74 -12.23 14.78
N ALA A 81 -22.41 -12.19 14.61
CA ALA A 81 -21.53 -11.62 15.62
C ALA A 81 -21.72 -10.10 15.71
N ILE A 82 -21.81 -9.59 16.94
CA ILE A 82 -21.80 -8.16 17.24
C ILE A 82 -20.38 -7.62 17.02
N ILE A 83 -20.27 -6.46 16.39
CA ILE A 83 -18.98 -5.87 16.02
C ILE A 83 -18.14 -5.56 17.25
N ARG A 84 -18.74 -5.03 18.33
CA ARG A 84 -18.06 -4.79 19.61
C ARG A 84 -17.42 -6.05 20.17
N ASP A 85 -18.14 -7.18 20.15
CA ASP A 85 -17.60 -8.46 20.62
C ASP A 85 -16.48 -8.97 19.71
N TYR A 86 -16.64 -8.82 18.39
CA TYR A 86 -15.61 -9.16 17.42
C TYR A 86 -14.32 -8.34 17.64
N LEU A 87 -14.43 -7.04 17.91
CA LEU A 87 -13.28 -6.17 18.19
C LEU A 87 -12.63 -6.52 19.54
N ARG A 88 -13.42 -6.87 20.56
CA ARG A 88 -12.90 -7.31 21.86
C ARG A 88 -11.99 -8.53 21.78
N THR A 89 -12.15 -9.38 20.76
CA THR A 89 -11.23 -10.52 20.56
C THR A 89 -9.80 -10.09 20.19
N ALA A 90 -9.55 -8.84 19.77
CA ALA A 90 -8.19 -8.30 19.64
C ALA A 90 -7.45 -8.29 21.00
N PHE A 91 -8.20 -8.26 22.10
CA PHE A 91 -7.68 -8.23 23.46
C PHE A 91 -7.77 -9.59 24.16
N ALA A 92 -7.85 -10.70 23.42
CA ALA A 92 -8.07 -12.04 23.99
C ALA A 92 -7.07 -12.38 25.12
N ASP A 93 -5.78 -12.07 24.93
CA ASP A 93 -4.74 -12.33 25.92
C ASP A 93 -4.93 -11.49 27.19
N VAL A 94 -5.38 -10.24 27.04
CA VAL A 94 -5.63 -9.31 28.15
C VAL A 94 -6.88 -9.72 28.93
N LEU A 95 -7.93 -10.14 28.22
CA LEU A 95 -9.17 -10.65 28.81
C LEU A 95 -8.93 -11.98 29.55
N ALA A 96 -8.09 -12.86 29.01
CA ALA A 96 -7.67 -14.07 29.69
C ALA A 96 -6.92 -13.74 31.00
N LEU A 97 -5.99 -12.77 30.96
CA LEU A 97 -5.27 -12.31 32.14
C LEU A 97 -6.20 -11.69 33.20
N GLN A 98 -7.23 -10.97 32.77
CA GLN A 98 -8.27 -10.43 33.67
C GLN A 98 -9.05 -11.54 34.37
N ALA A 99 -9.41 -12.61 33.64
CA ALA A 99 -10.09 -13.76 34.21
C ALA A 99 -9.21 -14.49 35.24
N GLU A 100 -7.92 -14.68 34.94
CA GLU A 100 -6.95 -15.26 35.87
C GLU A 100 -6.76 -14.40 37.14
N LEU A 101 -6.71 -13.06 37.00
CA LEU A 101 -6.65 -12.15 38.15
C LEU A 101 -7.88 -12.28 39.03
N THR A 102 -9.07 -12.39 38.43
CA THR A 102 -10.34 -12.58 39.17
C THR A 102 -10.34 -13.90 39.94
N GLU A 103 -9.81 -14.99 39.36
CA GLU A 103 -9.67 -16.28 40.04
C GLU A 103 -8.68 -16.21 41.22
N LEU A 104 -7.55 -15.52 41.02
CA LEU A 104 -6.57 -15.31 42.09
C LEU A 104 -7.15 -14.47 43.24
N GLU A 105 -7.94 -13.44 42.94
CA GLU A 105 -8.66 -12.63 43.94
C GLU A 105 -9.60 -13.49 44.79
N GLN A 106 -10.36 -14.39 44.15
CA GLN A 106 -11.23 -15.32 44.87
C GLN A 106 -10.42 -16.26 45.77
N ARG A 107 -9.28 -16.79 45.30
CA ARG A 107 -8.42 -17.66 46.11
C ARG A 107 -7.79 -16.93 47.28
N MET A 108 -7.39 -15.67 47.09
CA MET A 108 -6.84 -14.81 48.15
C MET A 108 -7.84 -14.57 49.30
N THR A 109 -9.15 -14.75 49.09
CA THR A 109 -10.11 -14.69 50.22
C THR A 109 -9.90 -15.79 51.26
N THR A 110 -9.24 -16.91 50.89
CA THR A 110 -9.05 -18.09 51.75
C THR A 110 -7.58 -18.47 51.97
N ASP A 111 -6.69 -18.16 51.02
CA ASP A 111 -5.25 -18.43 51.09
C ASP A 111 -4.45 -17.15 50.80
N MET A 112 -3.80 -16.60 51.84
CA MET A 112 -2.96 -15.39 51.75
C MET A 112 -1.47 -15.72 51.76
N SER A 113 -1.07 -16.85 51.17
CA SER A 113 0.34 -17.22 51.05
C SER A 113 1.14 -16.21 50.22
N GLU A 114 2.41 -15.97 50.60
CA GLU A 114 3.33 -15.08 49.87
C GLU A 114 3.45 -15.45 48.39
N ARG A 115 3.38 -16.75 48.06
CA ARG A 115 3.42 -17.24 46.68
C ARG A 115 2.24 -16.75 45.85
N LEU A 116 1.03 -16.74 46.41
CA LEU A 116 -0.18 -16.31 45.71
C LEU A 116 -0.16 -14.79 45.49
N LEU A 117 0.26 -14.04 46.51
CA LEU A 117 0.44 -12.59 46.42
C LEU A 117 1.47 -12.20 45.35
N ALA A 118 2.60 -12.91 45.26
CA ALA A 118 3.61 -12.68 44.24
C ALA A 118 3.08 -12.95 42.83
N GLN A 119 2.34 -14.06 42.63
CA GLN A 119 1.73 -14.40 41.34
C GLN A 119 0.68 -13.38 40.89
N TYR A 120 -0.16 -12.91 41.83
CA TYR A 120 -1.13 -11.85 41.55
C TYR A 120 -0.40 -10.55 41.16
N GLY A 121 0.63 -10.15 41.90
CA GLY A 121 1.41 -8.95 41.61
C GLY A 121 2.05 -8.98 40.22
N GLU A 122 2.64 -10.11 39.81
CA GLU A 122 3.24 -10.28 38.48
C GLU A 122 2.18 -10.16 37.36
N LYS A 123 1.04 -10.83 37.51
CA LYS A 123 -0.05 -10.77 36.53
C LYS A 123 -0.71 -9.40 36.49
N GLN A 124 -0.85 -8.73 37.62
CA GLN A 124 -1.43 -7.40 37.71
C GLN A 124 -0.52 -6.37 37.02
N ALA A 125 0.79 -6.44 37.26
CA ALA A 125 1.76 -5.60 36.55
C ALA A 125 1.65 -5.80 35.04
N ARG A 126 1.61 -7.06 34.58
CA ARG A 126 1.43 -7.38 33.15
C ARG A 126 0.10 -6.87 32.59
N PHE A 127 -0.98 -6.95 33.36
CA PHE A 127 -2.31 -6.45 32.94
C PHE A 127 -2.31 -4.92 32.78
N ILE A 128 -1.63 -4.20 33.67
CA ILE A 128 -1.43 -2.76 33.58
C ILE A 128 -0.59 -2.39 32.35
N ASP A 129 0.53 -3.10 32.13
CA ASP A 129 1.44 -2.86 31.00
C ASP A 129 0.75 -3.07 29.64
N LEU A 130 -0.15 -4.05 29.54
CA LEU A 130 -0.97 -4.30 28.36
C LEU A 130 -2.17 -3.34 28.24
N GLY A 131 -2.32 -2.38 29.15
CA GLY A 131 -3.38 -1.38 29.10
C GLY A 131 -4.77 -1.93 29.41
N GLY A 132 -4.88 -2.98 30.22
CA GLY A 132 -6.14 -3.68 30.49
C GLY A 132 -7.29 -2.83 31.06
N TYR A 133 -6.99 -1.70 31.70
CA TYR A 133 -8.01 -0.75 32.17
C TYR A 133 -8.51 0.21 31.08
N ASN A 134 -7.81 0.30 29.95
CA ASN A 134 -8.08 1.27 28.88
C ASN A 134 -8.67 0.59 27.62
N LEU A 135 -9.03 -0.70 27.66
CA LEU A 135 -9.47 -1.46 26.49
C LEU A 135 -10.66 -0.82 25.78
N ASP A 136 -11.75 -0.57 26.51
CA ASP A 136 -12.96 0.06 25.95
C ASP A 136 -12.67 1.48 25.45
N THR A 137 -11.87 2.26 26.19
CA THR A 137 -11.50 3.62 25.77
C THR A 137 -10.65 3.63 24.50
N ASN A 138 -9.70 2.70 24.36
CA ASN A 138 -8.88 2.58 23.16
C ASN A 138 -9.71 2.12 21.97
N MET A 139 -10.62 1.16 22.17
CA MET A 139 -11.57 0.72 21.16
C MET A 139 -12.45 1.88 20.68
N ASP A 140 -13.06 2.63 21.60
CA ASP A 140 -13.93 3.75 21.25
C ASP A 140 -13.15 4.88 20.54
N LYS A 141 -11.89 5.13 20.92
CA LYS A 141 -11.00 6.08 20.22
C LYS A 141 -10.76 5.67 18.76
N ILE A 142 -10.43 4.40 18.50
CA ILE A 142 -10.19 3.90 17.14
C ILE A 142 -11.48 3.92 16.32
N LEU A 143 -12.60 3.48 16.90
CA LEU A 143 -13.90 3.51 16.24
C LEU A 143 -14.34 4.94 15.87
N HIS A 144 -14.15 5.89 16.77
CA HIS A 144 -14.46 7.30 16.52
C HIS A 144 -13.53 7.88 15.46
N GLY A 145 -12.23 7.61 15.55
CA GLY A 145 -11.23 8.07 14.59
C GLY A 145 -11.49 7.58 13.17
N LEU A 146 -11.97 6.35 13.01
CA LEU A 146 -12.36 5.78 11.72
C LEU A 146 -13.80 6.10 11.29
N GLY A 147 -14.56 6.89 12.07
CA GLY A 147 -15.94 7.27 11.74
C GLY A 147 -16.96 6.12 11.80
N ILE A 148 -16.70 5.09 12.60
CA ILE A 148 -17.50 3.85 12.65
C ILE A 148 -18.07 3.52 14.05
N SER A 149 -18.10 4.48 14.98
CA SER A 149 -18.68 4.28 16.31
C SER A 149 -20.13 3.77 16.27
N HIS A 150 -20.93 4.24 15.32
CA HIS A 150 -22.33 3.82 15.15
C HIS A 150 -22.48 2.36 14.67
N LEU A 151 -21.38 1.71 14.28
CA LEU A 151 -21.38 0.31 13.86
C LEU A 151 -21.11 -0.65 15.02
N ALA A 152 -20.62 -0.18 16.18
CA ALA A 152 -20.18 -1.05 17.26
C ALA A 152 -21.24 -2.09 17.70
N GLU A 153 -22.50 -1.68 17.75
CA GLU A 153 -23.63 -2.51 18.19
C GLU A 153 -24.36 -3.25 17.05
N LYS A 154 -23.94 -3.05 15.80
CA LYS A 154 -24.51 -3.77 14.66
C LYS A 154 -23.93 -5.19 14.57
N VAL A 155 -24.64 -6.04 13.82
CA VAL A 155 -24.16 -7.38 13.47
C VAL A 155 -23.41 -7.37 12.13
N TRP A 156 -22.44 -8.26 11.97
CA TRP A 156 -21.56 -8.32 10.81
C TRP A 156 -22.28 -8.36 9.45
N GLU A 157 -23.38 -9.12 9.33
CA GLU A 157 -24.16 -9.25 8.09
C GLU A 157 -24.76 -7.92 7.60
N GLN A 158 -25.03 -6.97 8.50
CA GLN A 158 -25.64 -5.68 8.15
C GLN A 158 -24.64 -4.69 7.55
N LEU A 159 -23.34 -4.97 7.63
CA LEU A 159 -22.30 -4.09 7.12
C LEU A 159 -22.14 -4.21 5.60
N SER A 160 -22.00 -3.07 4.94
CA SER A 160 -21.50 -2.95 3.58
C SER A 160 -20.04 -3.40 3.46
N GLY A 161 -19.57 -3.63 2.24
CA GLY A 161 -18.17 -4.03 1.99
C GLY A 161 -17.15 -3.02 2.55
N GLY A 162 -17.39 -1.72 2.38
CA GLY A 162 -16.51 -0.66 2.90
C GLY A 162 -16.51 -0.59 4.44
N GLU A 163 -17.69 -0.73 5.06
CA GLU A 163 -17.80 -0.79 6.52
C GLU A 163 -17.07 -2.01 7.11
N ARG A 164 -17.15 -3.18 6.46
CA ARG A 164 -16.40 -4.38 6.86
C ARG A 164 -14.89 -4.16 6.78
N THR A 165 -14.41 -3.50 5.75
CA THR A 165 -12.98 -3.14 5.62
C THR A 165 -12.56 -2.20 6.74
N LYS A 166 -13.36 -1.18 7.07
CA LYS A 166 -13.09 -0.26 8.20
C LYS A 166 -13.07 -0.97 9.55
N VAL A 167 -14.00 -1.88 9.81
CA VAL A 167 -14.01 -2.68 11.05
C VAL A 167 -12.79 -3.61 11.11
N SER A 168 -12.38 -4.18 9.98
CA SER A 168 -11.18 -5.02 9.90
C SER A 168 -9.90 -4.19 10.15
N LEU A 169 -9.84 -2.97 9.60
CA LEU A 169 -8.78 -2.01 9.92
C LEU A 169 -8.77 -1.71 11.42
N ALA A 170 -9.92 -1.37 12.01
CA ALA A 170 -10.04 -1.07 13.43
C ALA A 170 -9.49 -2.21 14.30
N LYS A 171 -9.89 -3.46 14.01
CA LYS A 171 -9.39 -4.63 14.72
C LYS A 171 -7.87 -4.74 14.64
N MET A 172 -7.30 -4.65 13.44
CA MET A 172 -5.87 -4.78 13.24
C MET A 172 -5.08 -3.66 13.92
N LEU A 173 -5.63 -2.44 14.00
CA LEU A 173 -5.03 -1.35 14.77
C LEU A 173 -5.11 -1.60 16.30
N LEU A 174 -6.15 -2.27 16.79
CA LEU A 174 -6.27 -2.67 18.20
C LEU A 174 -5.32 -3.82 18.58
N GLU A 175 -5.00 -4.70 17.63
CA GLU A 175 -4.05 -5.81 17.83
C GLU A 175 -2.58 -5.35 17.91
N GLU A 176 -2.28 -4.12 17.47
CA GLU A 176 -0.94 -3.50 17.48
C GLU A 176 0.22 -4.44 17.03
N PRO A 177 0.15 -5.09 15.85
CA PRO A 177 1.17 -6.03 15.41
C PRO A 177 2.54 -5.38 15.14
N ASP A 178 3.64 -6.10 15.35
CA ASP A 178 5.00 -5.59 15.10
C ASP A 178 5.21 -5.12 13.65
N LEU A 179 4.46 -5.71 12.71
CA LEU A 179 4.45 -5.38 11.29
C LEU A 179 3.01 -5.21 10.77
N LEU A 180 2.65 -3.98 10.37
CA LEU A 180 1.42 -3.65 9.68
C LEU A 180 1.62 -3.67 8.16
N LEU A 181 0.81 -4.46 7.47
CA LEU A 181 0.75 -4.55 6.02
C LEU A 181 -0.59 -3.99 5.54
N LEU A 182 -0.56 -2.78 4.98
CA LEU A 182 -1.75 -2.04 4.58
C LEU A 182 -1.84 -1.99 3.06
N ASP A 183 -2.96 -2.44 2.49
CA ASP A 183 -3.17 -2.45 1.04
C ASP A 183 -4.36 -1.59 0.67
N GLU A 184 -4.07 -0.37 0.22
CA GLU A 184 -5.00 0.74 0.00
C GLU A 184 -5.88 1.06 1.23
N PRO A 185 -5.28 1.38 2.39
CA PRO A 185 -6.03 1.58 3.63
C PRO A 185 -6.92 2.83 3.64
N THR A 186 -6.66 3.79 2.75
CA THR A 186 -7.45 5.01 2.62
C THR A 186 -8.71 4.81 1.79
N ASN A 187 -8.86 3.64 1.13
CA ASN A 187 -10.07 3.32 0.41
C ASN A 187 -11.26 3.22 1.37
N HIS A 188 -12.39 3.81 0.98
CA HIS A 188 -13.62 3.82 1.78
C HIS A 188 -13.51 4.60 3.11
N LEU A 189 -12.43 5.37 3.32
CA LEU A 189 -12.33 6.35 4.40
C LEU A 189 -12.74 7.72 3.90
N ASP A 190 -13.44 8.49 4.74
CA ASP A 190 -13.63 9.91 4.51
C ASP A 190 -12.36 10.70 4.88
N LEU A 191 -12.33 11.99 4.54
CA LEU A 191 -11.14 12.82 4.77
C LEU A 191 -10.72 12.88 6.24
N GLN A 192 -11.68 12.88 7.17
CA GLN A 192 -11.39 12.93 8.61
C GLN A 192 -10.76 11.63 9.09
N ALA A 193 -11.27 10.49 8.63
CA ALA A 193 -10.71 9.19 8.95
C ALA A 193 -9.32 8.99 8.33
N VAL A 194 -9.07 9.51 7.12
CA VAL A 194 -7.73 9.52 6.50
C VAL A 194 -6.75 10.35 7.32
N ASP A 195 -7.12 11.56 7.74
CA ASP A 195 -6.28 12.42 8.58
C ASP A 195 -5.99 11.75 9.94
N TRP A 196 -7.00 11.16 10.57
CA TRP A 196 -6.83 10.44 11.82
C TRP A 196 -5.90 9.23 11.66
N LEU A 197 -6.09 8.42 10.62
CA LEU A 197 -5.25 7.26 10.33
C LEU A 197 -3.80 7.67 10.08
N THR A 198 -3.60 8.77 9.35
CA THR A 198 -2.28 9.35 9.09
C THR A 198 -1.57 9.69 10.41
N GLN A 199 -2.25 10.38 11.33
CA GLN A 199 -1.69 10.71 12.65
C GLN A 199 -1.42 9.46 13.49
N PHE A 200 -2.33 8.49 13.47
CA PHE A 200 -2.18 7.22 14.18
C PHE A 200 -0.91 6.47 13.71
N LEU A 201 -0.74 6.31 12.39
CA LEU A 201 0.39 5.57 11.81
C LEU A 201 1.73 6.27 12.02
N ARG A 202 1.75 7.60 12.13
CA ARG A 202 2.96 8.36 12.51
C ARG A 202 3.41 8.07 13.95
N ALA A 203 2.47 7.90 14.86
CA ALA A 203 2.73 7.55 16.25
C ALA A 203 2.94 6.04 16.49
N TYR A 204 2.68 5.22 15.47
CA TYR A 204 2.82 3.77 15.55
C TYR A 204 4.27 3.37 15.82
N LYS A 205 4.47 2.51 16.82
CA LYS A 205 5.80 2.03 17.25
C LYS A 205 6.34 0.90 16.38
N GLY A 206 5.44 0.10 15.81
CA GLY A 206 5.80 -1.01 14.94
C GLY A 206 6.22 -0.54 13.54
N THR A 207 6.48 -1.52 12.68
CA THR A 207 6.86 -1.30 11.28
C THR A 207 5.60 -1.22 10.43
N VAL A 208 5.56 -0.30 9.45
CA VAL A 208 4.41 -0.16 8.54
C VAL A 208 4.88 -0.28 7.11
N LEU A 209 4.30 -1.21 6.35
CA LEU A 209 4.43 -1.29 4.90
C LEU A 209 3.07 -1.03 4.28
N VAL A 210 2.94 0.08 3.56
CA VAL A 210 1.67 0.53 2.99
C VAL A 210 1.73 0.61 1.47
N VAL A 211 0.74 0.03 0.81
CA VAL A 211 0.43 0.27 -0.59
C VAL A 211 -0.69 1.29 -0.63
N SER A 212 -0.45 2.43 -1.28
CA SER A 212 -1.47 3.45 -1.45
C SER A 212 -1.24 4.24 -2.73
N HIS A 213 -2.33 4.70 -3.33
CA HIS A 213 -2.31 5.73 -4.38
C HIS A 213 -2.49 7.16 -3.85
N ASP A 214 -2.74 7.34 -2.55
CA ASP A 214 -2.90 8.64 -1.92
C ASP A 214 -1.53 9.26 -1.63
N ARG A 215 -1.24 10.35 -2.36
CA ARG A 215 0.05 11.05 -2.29
C ARG A 215 0.24 11.78 -0.97
N TYR A 216 -0.81 12.39 -0.43
CA TYR A 216 -0.73 13.14 0.82
C TYR A 216 -0.52 12.19 1.99
N PHE A 217 -1.27 11.09 2.02
CA PHE A 217 -1.09 10.03 3.00
C PHE A 217 0.33 9.47 2.98
N LEU A 218 0.86 9.14 1.80
CA LEU A 218 2.24 8.64 1.69
C LEU A 218 3.25 9.69 2.16
N ASP A 219 3.08 10.96 1.81
CA ASP A 219 4.05 12.01 2.17
C ASP A 219 4.15 12.24 3.68
N GLU A 220 3.02 12.12 4.40
CA GLU A 220 2.96 12.33 5.85
C GLU A 220 3.37 11.10 6.67
N VAL A 221 3.12 9.89 6.17
CA VAL A 221 3.36 8.64 6.92
C VAL A 221 4.72 8.04 6.63
N VAL A 222 5.14 7.99 5.36
CA VAL A 222 6.27 7.16 4.94
C VAL A 222 7.57 7.95 4.90
N GLN A 223 8.66 7.29 5.28
CA GLN A 223 10.01 7.86 5.25
C GLN A 223 10.90 7.18 4.19
N LYS A 224 10.35 6.17 3.51
CA LYS A 224 11.02 5.36 2.51
C LYS A 224 9.99 4.93 1.48
N ILE A 225 10.31 5.08 0.21
CA ILE A 225 9.48 4.63 -0.90
C ILE A 225 10.17 3.46 -1.58
N VAL A 226 9.42 2.40 -1.83
CA VAL A 226 9.83 1.26 -2.64
C VAL A 226 8.94 1.24 -3.87
N GLU A 227 9.53 1.54 -5.01
CA GLU A 227 8.87 1.50 -6.32
C GLU A 227 9.06 0.12 -6.93
N LEU A 228 7.95 -0.57 -7.19
CA LEU A 228 7.90 -1.73 -8.06
C LEU A 228 7.66 -1.24 -9.48
N GLU A 229 8.64 -1.42 -10.36
CA GLU A 229 8.55 -1.05 -11.77
C GLU A 229 9.27 -2.12 -12.61
N ASN A 230 8.64 -2.59 -13.68
CA ASN A 230 9.21 -3.63 -14.56
C ASN A 230 9.66 -4.91 -13.83
N LYS A 231 8.95 -5.30 -12.76
CA LYS A 231 9.23 -6.48 -11.91
C LYS A 231 10.48 -6.37 -11.02
N GLU A 232 11.10 -5.19 -10.99
CA GLU A 232 12.22 -4.85 -10.12
C GLU A 232 11.77 -3.90 -9.01
N LEU A 233 12.47 -3.94 -7.87
CA LEU A 233 12.26 -3.00 -6.77
C LEU A 233 13.35 -1.95 -6.75
N ILE A 234 12.96 -0.68 -6.65
CA ILE A 234 13.87 0.44 -6.50
C ILE A 234 13.49 1.19 -5.23
N THR A 235 14.48 1.37 -4.35
CA THR A 235 14.28 1.98 -3.03
C THR A 235 14.77 3.41 -3.03
N TYR A 236 13.97 4.29 -2.44
CA TYR A 236 14.26 5.70 -2.23
C TYR A 236 14.10 6.01 -0.75
N HIS A 237 15.09 6.69 -0.16
CA HIS A 237 15.13 7.00 1.27
C HIS A 237 14.53 8.38 1.55
N THR A 238 13.30 8.59 1.08
CA THR A 238 12.55 9.84 1.19
C THR A 238 11.05 9.56 1.25
N ASN A 239 10.28 10.58 1.61
CA ASN A 239 8.82 10.62 1.46
C ASN A 239 8.39 10.70 -0.02
N PHE A 240 7.09 10.77 -0.27
CA PHE A 240 6.54 10.72 -1.62
C PHE A 240 6.99 11.92 -2.48
N SER A 241 6.98 13.13 -1.92
CA SER A 241 7.39 14.36 -2.60
C SER A 241 8.85 14.32 -3.03
N GLY A 242 9.76 13.87 -2.17
CA GLY A 242 11.18 13.70 -2.54
C GLY A 242 11.40 12.57 -3.55
N TYR A 243 10.61 11.49 -3.46
CA TYR A 243 10.65 10.40 -4.44
C TYR A 243 10.34 10.91 -5.86
N LEU A 244 9.38 11.82 -6.01
CA LEU A 244 9.05 12.39 -7.32
C LEU A 244 10.25 13.11 -7.95
N VAL A 245 11.00 13.86 -7.15
CA VAL A 245 12.20 14.59 -7.58
C VAL A 245 13.30 13.60 -7.99
N GLU A 246 13.64 12.65 -7.11
CA GLU A 246 14.70 11.66 -7.38
C GLU A 246 14.35 10.78 -8.59
N ARG A 247 13.08 10.39 -8.73
CA ARG A 247 12.60 9.64 -9.89
C ARG A 247 12.73 10.44 -11.18
N GLU A 248 12.36 11.72 -11.17
CA GLU A 248 12.48 12.58 -12.35
C GLU A 248 13.95 12.69 -12.78
N GLU A 249 14.86 12.96 -11.85
CA GLU A 249 16.30 13.03 -12.12
C GLU A 249 16.85 11.71 -12.69
N ARG A 250 16.43 10.57 -12.13
CA ARG A 250 16.78 9.24 -12.63
C ARG A 250 16.32 9.06 -14.08
N LEU A 251 15.04 9.31 -14.36
CA LEU A 251 14.45 9.16 -15.70
C LEU A 251 15.11 10.09 -16.73
N LEU A 252 15.45 11.32 -16.34
CA LEU A 252 16.17 12.27 -17.20
C LEU A 252 17.59 11.80 -17.51
N LYS A 253 18.29 11.19 -16.55
CA LYS A 253 19.61 10.59 -16.76
C LYS A 253 19.52 9.39 -17.71
N GLU A 254 18.64 8.44 -17.43
CA GLU A 254 18.43 7.27 -18.28
C GLU A 254 18.05 7.66 -19.71
N PHE A 255 17.25 8.71 -19.88
CA PHE A 255 16.85 9.17 -21.20
C PHE A 255 18.00 9.82 -21.98
N ARG A 256 18.90 10.54 -21.28
CA ARG A 256 20.14 11.06 -21.88
C ARG A 256 21.03 9.91 -22.34
N ASP A 257 21.24 8.92 -21.48
CA ASP A 257 22.06 7.74 -21.79
C ASP A 257 21.49 6.94 -22.96
N TYR A 258 20.17 6.73 -22.98
CA TYR A 258 19.43 6.13 -24.09
C TYR A 258 19.66 6.91 -25.39
N LYS A 259 19.46 8.24 -25.39
CA LYS A 259 19.65 9.09 -26.58
C LYS A 259 21.08 9.01 -27.11
N ASP A 260 22.08 9.02 -26.23
CA ASP A 260 23.47 8.97 -26.64
C ASP A 260 23.87 7.59 -27.15
N GLN A 261 23.34 6.51 -26.58
CA GLN A 261 23.48 5.16 -27.12
C GLN A 261 22.83 5.04 -28.51
N GLN A 262 21.61 5.57 -28.70
CA GLN A 262 20.93 5.56 -30.00
C GLN A 262 21.69 6.36 -31.06
N LYS A 263 22.26 7.52 -30.71
CA LYS A 263 23.14 8.27 -31.62
C LYS A 263 24.39 7.46 -32.01
N LYS A 264 25.02 6.78 -31.06
CA LYS A 264 26.19 5.90 -31.31
C LYS A 264 25.82 4.75 -32.24
N ILE A 265 24.70 4.06 -31.96
CA ILE A 265 24.16 2.97 -32.81
C ILE A 265 23.92 3.48 -34.23
N LYS A 266 23.24 4.63 -34.39
CA LYS A 266 22.98 5.23 -35.71
C LYS A 266 24.27 5.58 -36.46
N LYS A 267 25.27 6.15 -35.78
CA LYS A 267 26.59 6.45 -36.38
C LYS A 267 27.31 5.16 -36.81
N MET A 268 27.29 4.11 -35.99
CA MET A 268 27.88 2.81 -36.34
C MET A 268 27.18 2.20 -37.56
N GLN A 269 25.84 2.21 -37.62
CA GLN A 269 25.07 1.73 -38.76
C GLN A 269 25.43 2.49 -40.05
N GLN A 270 25.57 3.82 -39.98
CA GLN A 270 26.00 4.64 -41.11
C GLN A 270 27.44 4.31 -41.55
N ALA A 271 28.36 4.11 -40.60
CA ALA A 271 29.73 3.70 -40.90
C ALA A 271 29.79 2.32 -41.55
N ILE A 272 29.02 1.35 -41.07
CA ILE A 272 28.87 0.01 -41.68
C ILE A 272 28.38 0.13 -43.13
N LYS A 273 27.33 0.94 -43.36
CA LYS A 273 26.78 1.16 -44.70
C LYS A 273 27.83 1.77 -45.65
N ARG A 274 28.56 2.79 -45.20
CA ARG A 274 29.64 3.42 -45.97
C ARG A 274 30.79 2.46 -46.26
N LEU A 275 31.23 1.67 -45.27
CA LEU A 275 32.28 0.67 -45.46
C LEU A 275 31.90 -0.38 -46.50
N ARG A 276 30.64 -0.86 -46.50
CA ARG A 276 30.16 -1.78 -47.54
C ARG A 276 30.14 -1.12 -48.91
N GLN A 277 29.67 0.12 -49.00
CA GLN A 277 29.64 0.87 -50.25
C GLN A 277 31.06 1.04 -50.84
N TRP A 278 32.01 1.52 -50.05
CA TRP A 278 33.41 1.65 -50.50
C TRP A 278 34.08 0.31 -50.84
N ALA A 279 33.70 -0.77 -50.15
CA ALA A 279 34.19 -2.10 -50.47
C ALA A 279 33.72 -2.59 -51.84
N MET A 280 32.50 -2.20 -52.26
CA MET A 280 31.93 -2.49 -53.59
C MET A 280 32.45 -1.57 -54.69
N GLU A 281 32.66 -0.29 -54.39
CA GLU A 281 33.14 0.72 -55.34
C GLU A 281 34.65 0.61 -55.65
N ALA A 282 35.44 -0.05 -54.80
CA ALA A 282 36.85 -0.32 -55.05
C ALA A 282 37.03 -1.35 -56.18
N ASN A 283 37.98 -1.13 -57.09
CA ASN A 283 38.32 -2.09 -58.15
C ASN A 283 39.82 -2.48 -58.08
N PRO A 284 40.16 -3.74 -57.76
CA PRO A 284 39.24 -4.82 -57.38
C PRO A 284 38.55 -4.58 -56.02
N PRO A 285 37.41 -5.25 -55.73
CA PRO A 285 36.67 -5.13 -54.48
C PRO A 285 37.54 -5.38 -53.25
N ASN A 286 37.41 -4.52 -52.23
CA ASN A 286 38.31 -4.56 -51.08
C ASN A 286 37.77 -5.45 -49.95
N ASP A 287 38.21 -6.70 -49.92
CA ASP A 287 37.86 -7.71 -48.91
C ASP A 287 38.15 -7.27 -47.47
N ALA A 288 39.17 -6.44 -47.24
CA ALA A 288 39.49 -5.95 -45.91
C ALA A 288 38.39 -5.02 -45.36
N LEU A 289 37.78 -4.21 -46.22
CA LEU A 289 36.65 -3.33 -45.85
C LEU A 289 35.37 -4.13 -45.57
N PHE A 290 35.11 -5.20 -46.33
CA PHE A 290 34.00 -6.12 -46.05
C PHE A 290 34.17 -6.82 -44.69
N ARG A 291 35.38 -7.30 -44.37
CA ARG A 291 35.68 -7.89 -43.06
C ARG A 291 35.50 -6.88 -41.92
N ARG A 292 35.94 -5.63 -42.12
CA ARG A 292 35.78 -4.55 -41.13
C ARG A 292 34.31 -4.22 -40.88
N ALA A 293 33.50 -4.11 -41.94
CA ALA A 293 32.05 -3.92 -41.80
C ALA A 293 31.38 -5.09 -41.05
N LYS A 294 31.71 -6.34 -41.40
CA LYS A 294 31.19 -7.55 -40.73
C LYS A 294 31.57 -7.64 -39.26
N ASN A 295 32.79 -7.22 -38.90
CA ASN A 295 33.21 -7.15 -37.49
C ASN A 295 32.45 -6.07 -36.72
N MET A 296 32.20 -4.91 -37.32
CA MET A 296 31.39 -3.84 -36.72
C MET A 296 29.92 -4.24 -36.56
N GLU A 297 29.35 -5.00 -37.50
CA GLU A 297 28.00 -5.57 -37.38
C GLU A 297 27.91 -6.55 -36.20
N LYS A 298 28.88 -7.43 -36.04
CA LYS A 298 28.96 -8.33 -34.88
C LYS A 298 29.09 -7.56 -33.57
N ALA A 299 29.87 -6.48 -33.55
CA ALA A 299 29.98 -5.61 -32.39
C ALA A 299 28.66 -4.90 -32.08
N LEU A 300 27.97 -4.39 -33.09
CA LEU A 300 26.66 -3.74 -32.97
C LEU A 300 25.60 -4.70 -32.42
N ALA A 301 25.58 -5.95 -32.89
CA ALA A 301 24.63 -6.98 -32.46
C ALA A 301 24.83 -7.45 -31.01
N ARG A 302 26.00 -7.16 -30.40
CA ARG A 302 26.30 -7.47 -28.99
C ARG A 302 25.97 -6.33 -28.04
N ILE A 303 25.60 -5.15 -28.55
CA ILE A 303 25.22 -4.02 -27.70
C ILE A 303 23.89 -4.35 -27.04
N ASP A 304 23.87 -4.33 -25.71
CA ASP A 304 22.63 -4.35 -24.94
C ASP A 304 21.93 -3.01 -25.10
N VAL A 305 20.81 -3.01 -25.81
CA VAL A 305 20.09 -1.78 -26.18
C VAL A 305 19.27 -1.33 -24.98
N LEU A 306 19.60 -0.15 -24.46
CA LEU A 306 18.84 0.46 -23.39
C LEU A 306 17.38 0.61 -23.82
N LYS A 307 16.45 0.20 -22.96
CA LYS A 307 15.02 0.45 -23.17
C LYS A 307 14.77 1.95 -23.08
N LYS A 308 13.85 2.46 -23.90
CA LYS A 308 13.44 3.87 -23.82
C LYS A 308 12.73 4.10 -22.47
N PRO A 309 13.22 5.00 -21.60
CA PRO A 309 12.55 5.30 -20.34
C PRO A 309 11.17 5.91 -20.58
N ALA A 310 10.20 5.56 -19.76
CA ALA A 310 8.85 6.11 -19.81
C ALA A 310 8.81 7.49 -19.14
N LEU A 311 9.24 8.52 -19.86
CA LEU A 311 9.13 9.92 -19.41
C LEU A 311 7.67 10.38 -19.31
N GLU A 312 6.80 9.81 -20.12
CA GLU A 312 5.36 10.02 -20.04
C GLU A 312 4.78 8.81 -19.30
N GLN A 313 4.34 9.01 -18.06
CA GLN A 313 3.15 8.28 -17.66
C GLN A 313 2.13 8.59 -18.74
N LYS A 314 1.67 7.58 -19.49
CA LYS A 314 0.49 7.74 -20.32
C LYS A 314 -0.59 8.22 -19.36
N ASN A 315 -0.79 9.53 -19.26
CA ASN A 315 -1.98 10.10 -18.68
C ASN A 315 -3.08 9.36 -19.41
N MET A 316 -3.87 8.61 -18.66
CA MET A 316 -5.04 7.95 -19.20
C MET A 316 -5.83 9.09 -19.84
N ARG A 317 -5.81 9.18 -21.17
CA ARG A 317 -6.59 10.18 -21.90
C ARG A 317 -8.04 9.72 -21.76
N LEU A 318 -8.63 10.11 -20.63
CA LEU A 318 -10.06 10.11 -20.43
C LEU A 318 -10.57 11.25 -21.29
N GLU A 319 -10.72 10.99 -22.59
CA GLU A 319 -11.51 11.81 -23.47
C GLU A 319 -12.96 11.48 -23.15
N PHE A 320 -13.57 12.32 -22.32
CA PHE A 320 -15.02 12.29 -22.13
C PHE A 320 -15.64 12.85 -23.41
N GLU A 321 -16.54 12.09 -24.04
CA GLU A 321 -17.35 12.64 -25.12
C GLU A 321 -18.23 13.76 -24.55
N GLU A 322 -17.93 15.01 -24.91
CA GLU A 322 -18.83 16.12 -24.64
C GLU A 322 -20.14 15.88 -25.40
N SER A 323 -21.20 15.58 -24.66
CA SER A 323 -22.55 15.57 -25.25
C SER A 323 -22.94 16.99 -25.66
N LYS A 324 -23.92 17.11 -26.57
CA LYS A 324 -24.38 18.37 -27.20
C LYS A 324 -24.45 19.54 -26.20
N ARG A 325 -24.10 20.75 -26.65
CA ARG A 325 -24.20 22.02 -25.89
C ARG A 325 -25.39 21.99 -24.92
N SER A 326 -25.12 21.89 -23.62
CA SER A 326 -26.12 22.08 -22.57
C SER A 326 -26.45 23.57 -22.42
N GLY A 327 -27.59 23.88 -21.80
CA GLY A 327 -27.92 25.26 -21.40
C GLY A 327 -26.95 25.80 -20.34
N GLU A 328 -27.05 27.10 -20.04
CA GLU A 328 -26.26 27.76 -19.00
C GLU A 328 -26.52 27.16 -17.61
N ASP A 329 -27.77 26.79 -17.34
CA ASP A 329 -28.20 26.07 -16.14
C ASP A 329 -28.18 24.56 -16.41
N VAL A 330 -27.40 23.81 -15.63
CA VAL A 330 -27.19 22.37 -15.85
C VAL A 330 -27.89 21.55 -14.77
N VAL A 331 -27.75 21.92 -13.50
CA VAL A 331 -28.44 21.27 -12.37
C VAL A 331 -29.04 22.36 -11.49
N ILE A 332 -30.33 22.23 -11.18
CA ILE A 332 -31.02 23.08 -10.21
C ILE A 332 -31.70 22.15 -9.21
N PHE A 333 -31.35 22.31 -7.94
CA PHE A 333 -32.11 21.82 -6.79
C PHE A 333 -32.82 23.03 -6.19
N ASP A 334 -34.13 22.90 -6.01
CA ASP A 334 -35.01 23.90 -5.40
C ASP A 334 -35.74 23.21 -4.26
N ALA A 335 -35.41 23.59 -3.04
CA ALA A 335 -35.94 23.06 -1.78
C ALA A 335 -36.02 21.52 -1.72
N VAL A 336 -34.99 20.82 -2.20
CA VAL A 336 -35.02 19.35 -2.32
C VAL A 336 -35.01 18.68 -0.95
N TRP A 337 -35.91 17.72 -0.76
CA TRP A 337 -36.02 16.92 0.47
C TRP A 337 -35.85 15.43 0.19
N LYS A 338 -35.19 14.70 1.09
CA LYS A 338 -35.04 13.24 1.02
C LYS A 338 -34.85 12.61 2.39
N GLN A 339 -35.49 11.46 2.61
CA GLN A 339 -35.35 10.63 3.81
C GLN A 339 -35.23 9.14 3.45
N PHE A 340 -34.51 8.37 4.27
CA PHE A 340 -34.52 6.90 4.27
C PHE A 340 -34.77 6.40 5.70
N GLY A 341 -35.87 5.67 5.91
CA GLY A 341 -36.29 5.25 7.25
C GLY A 341 -36.50 6.48 8.13
N ASP A 342 -35.84 6.53 9.28
CA ASP A 342 -35.91 7.68 10.20
C ASP A 342 -34.84 8.76 9.93
N ARG A 343 -33.95 8.55 8.95
CA ARG A 343 -32.82 9.45 8.66
C ARG A 343 -33.15 10.41 7.51
N VAL A 344 -33.36 11.69 7.84
CA VAL A 344 -33.47 12.76 6.84
C VAL A 344 -32.08 13.06 6.26
N LEU A 345 -31.94 12.96 4.94
CA LEU A 345 -30.70 13.24 4.20
C LEU A 345 -30.65 14.69 3.70
N PHE A 346 -31.76 15.19 3.18
CA PHE A 346 -31.88 16.56 2.68
C PHE A 346 -33.20 17.15 3.19
N ASP A 347 -33.16 18.41 3.61
CA ASP A 347 -34.34 19.18 3.98
C ASP A 347 -34.15 20.61 3.48
N GLY A 348 -34.83 20.96 2.39
CA GLY A 348 -34.70 22.27 1.75
C GLY A 348 -33.35 22.49 1.06
N LEU A 349 -32.78 21.49 0.37
CA LEU A 349 -31.51 21.65 -0.34
C LEU A 349 -31.70 22.48 -1.63
N ASP A 350 -31.08 23.65 -1.66
CA ASP A 350 -30.94 24.49 -2.84
C ASP A 350 -29.53 24.39 -3.43
N CYS A 351 -29.43 24.18 -4.73
CA CYS A 351 -28.14 24.08 -5.44
C CYS A 351 -28.32 24.49 -6.89
N HIS A 352 -27.40 25.30 -7.41
CA HIS A 352 -27.39 25.71 -8.81
C HIS A 352 -26.01 25.43 -9.39
N ILE A 353 -25.93 24.52 -10.36
CA ILE A 353 -24.70 24.17 -11.07
C ILE A 353 -24.83 24.65 -12.51
N ARG A 354 -23.94 25.54 -12.92
CA ARG A 354 -23.89 26.11 -14.27
C ARG A 354 -22.93 25.38 -15.19
N GLN A 355 -23.06 25.64 -16.48
CA GLN A 355 -22.18 25.07 -17.49
C GLN A 355 -20.71 25.43 -17.21
N LYS A 356 -19.83 24.42 -17.25
CA LYS A 356 -18.39 24.50 -16.95
C LYS A 356 -18.02 24.70 -15.48
N GLU A 357 -18.97 24.76 -14.56
CA GLU A 357 -18.64 24.72 -13.14
C GLU A 357 -18.09 23.34 -12.74
N ARG A 358 -17.11 23.36 -11.84
CA ARG A 358 -16.52 22.16 -11.26
C ARG A 358 -16.90 22.13 -9.79
N VAL A 359 -17.86 21.28 -9.45
CA VAL A 359 -18.36 21.13 -8.09
C VAL A 359 -17.84 19.82 -7.52
N ALA A 360 -17.24 19.87 -6.33
CA ALA A 360 -16.87 18.69 -5.57
C ALA A 360 -17.90 18.49 -4.44
N ILE A 361 -18.54 17.33 -4.42
CA ILE A 361 -19.42 16.95 -3.31
C ILE A 361 -18.56 16.22 -2.29
N VAL A 362 -18.50 16.77 -1.07
CA VAL A 362 -17.82 16.15 0.07
C VAL A 362 -18.88 15.70 1.07
N SER A 363 -18.75 14.49 1.58
CA SER A 363 -19.63 13.96 2.63
C SER A 363 -18.83 13.61 3.87
N ARG A 364 -19.44 13.85 5.03
CA ARG A 364 -19.01 13.25 6.29
C ARG A 364 -19.88 12.02 6.51
N GLU A 365 -19.27 10.86 6.72
CA GLU A 365 -20.05 9.69 7.14
C GLU A 365 -20.49 9.91 8.58
N THR A 366 -21.77 10.25 8.75
CA THR A 366 -22.42 10.43 10.06
C THR A 366 -23.14 9.17 10.50
#